data_AF-B6YT13-F1
#
_entry.id   AF-B6YT13-F1
#
_cell.length_a   1.000
_cell.length_b   1.000
_cell.length_c   1.000
_cell.angle_alpha   90.00
_cell.angle_beta   90.00
_cell.angle_gamma   90.00
#
_symmetry.space_group_name_H-M   'P 1'
#
loop_
_entity.id
_entity.type
_entity.pdbx_description
1 polymer ?
#
loop_
_entity_poly.entity_id
_entity_poly.type
_entity_poly.pdbx_seq_one_letter_code
_entity_poly.pdbx_strand_id
1 'polypeptide(L)'
;MAEVLGKSGFVSYREIIEEYEVPIRGFLFKGGTLKGIYVRGGLLPVTEELPKDINEDILRGKARKKLLVREIKYKGAEIIEIYIQDGYITWPVYEASLDETS
;
A
#
# COMPACT_ATOMS: atom_id res chain seq x y z
N MET A 1 -27.99 -27.79 2.48
CA MET A 1 -27.04 -27.57 3.59
C MET A 1 -26.10 -28.76 3.62
N ALA A 2 -24.80 -28.67 3.42
CA ALA A 2 -23.89 -27.56 3.14
C ALA A 2 -22.85 -28.09 2.14
N GLU A 3 -22.48 -27.28 1.16
CA GLU A 3 -21.49 -27.65 0.15
C GLU A 3 -20.11 -27.74 0.78
N VAL A 4 -19.49 -28.89 0.60
CA VAL A 4 -18.08 -29.15 0.85
C VAL A 4 -17.25 -28.43 -0.22
N LEU A 5 -16.57 -27.35 0.16
CA LEU A 5 -15.52 -26.74 -0.65
C LEU A 5 -14.18 -26.96 0.06
N GLY A 6 -13.58 -28.11 -0.22
CA GLY A 6 -12.14 -28.25 -0.08
C GLY A 6 -11.45 -27.36 -1.10
N LYS A 7 -10.54 -26.49 -0.64
CA LYS A 7 -9.44 -25.98 -1.46
C LYS A 7 -8.26 -25.60 -0.55
N SER A 8 -7.28 -26.50 -0.58
CA SER A 8 -5.86 -26.19 -0.63
C SER A 8 -5.24 -25.48 0.57
N GLY A 9 -4.49 -26.27 1.35
CA GLY A 9 -3.51 -25.76 2.29
C GLY A 9 -2.48 -24.86 1.59
N PHE A 10 -2.63 -23.57 1.78
CA PHE A 10 -1.53 -22.64 1.97
C PHE A 10 -1.83 -21.95 3.29
N VAL A 11 -1.18 -22.41 4.37
CA VAL A 11 -1.17 -21.65 5.62
C VAL A 11 -0.29 -20.43 5.36
N SER A 12 -0.85 -19.40 4.73
CA SER A 12 -0.22 -18.09 4.70
C SER A 12 -0.37 -17.52 6.09
N TYR A 13 0.67 -17.64 6.90
CA TYR A 13 0.87 -17.00 8.19
C TYR A 13 1.01 -15.46 8.05
N ARG A 14 0.22 -14.84 7.18
CA ARG A 14 -0.01 -13.39 7.06
C ARG A 14 -1.35 -13.10 7.72
N GLU A 15 -1.32 -12.54 8.92
CA GLU A 15 -2.50 -12.04 9.61
C GLU A 15 -2.58 -10.54 9.38
N ILE A 16 -3.68 -10.05 8.79
CA ILE A 16 -3.91 -8.60 8.67
C ILE A 16 -4.38 -8.12 10.04
N ILE A 17 -3.57 -7.28 10.68
CA ILE A 17 -3.84 -6.70 11.99
C ILE A 17 -4.84 -5.56 11.84
N GLU A 18 -4.51 -4.62 10.95
CA GLU A 18 -5.31 -3.43 10.70
C GLU A 18 -5.25 -3.03 9.21
N GLU A 19 -6.34 -2.46 8.71
CA GLU A 19 -6.42 -1.89 7.37
C GLU A 19 -7.23 -0.58 7.45
N TYR A 20 -6.64 0.52 6.97
CA TYR A 20 -7.30 1.83 7.00
C TYR A 20 -6.89 2.74 5.85
N GLU A 21 -7.75 3.71 5.54
CA GLU A 21 -7.53 4.68 4.48
C GLU A 21 -6.95 5.98 5.04
N VAL A 22 -5.87 6.48 4.42
CA VAL A 22 -5.26 7.77 4.75
C VAL A 22 -5.53 8.77 3.61
N PRO A 23 -6.08 9.96 3.91
CA PRO A 23 -6.30 10.97 2.89
C PRO A 23 -4.97 11.56 2.40
N ILE A 24 -4.83 11.60 1.07
CA ILE A 24 -3.67 12.20 0.41
C ILE A 24 -3.84 13.72 0.36
N ARG A 25 -2.81 14.46 0.77
CA ARG A 25 -2.76 15.92 0.71
C ARG A 25 -2.00 16.45 -0.50
N GLY A 26 -1.13 15.62 -1.08
CA GLY A 26 -0.35 15.96 -2.26
C GLY A 26 0.66 14.88 -2.61
N PHE A 27 1.38 15.12 -3.70
CA PHE A 27 2.36 14.19 -4.24
C PHE A 27 3.69 14.90 -4.49
N LEU A 28 4.80 14.21 -4.21
CA LEU A 28 6.15 14.66 -4.51
C LEU A 28 6.66 13.90 -5.72
N PHE A 29 6.97 14.63 -6.79
CA PHE A 29 7.54 14.08 -8.02
C PHE A 29 8.98 14.52 -8.21
N LYS A 30 9.81 13.62 -8.76
CA LYS A 30 11.18 13.93 -9.21
C LYS A 30 11.40 13.28 -10.57
N GLY A 31 11.64 14.09 -11.60
CA GLY A 31 11.86 13.60 -12.96
C GLY A 31 10.67 12.86 -13.57
N GLY A 32 9.43 13.20 -13.16
CA GLY A 32 8.21 12.52 -13.63
C GLY A 32 7.86 11.23 -12.87
N THR A 33 8.70 10.81 -11.93
CA THR A 33 8.43 9.64 -11.06
C THR A 33 7.94 10.10 -9.70
N LEU A 34 6.93 9.42 -9.17
CA LEU A 34 6.46 9.62 -7.81
C LEU A 34 7.55 9.19 -6.82
N LYS A 35 7.95 10.09 -5.92
CA LYS A 35 8.97 9.84 -4.89
C LYS A 35 8.45 9.98 -3.48
N GLY A 36 7.29 10.60 -3.30
CA GLY A 36 6.68 10.71 -1.99
C GLY A 36 5.23 11.13 -2.04
N ILE A 37 4.51 10.87 -0.96
CA ILE A 37 3.09 11.18 -0.80
C ILE A 37 2.94 11.98 0.48
N TYR A 38 2.37 13.19 0.38
CA TYR A 38 2.08 14.02 1.53
C TYR A 38 0.79 13.55 2.18
N VAL A 39 0.87 13.17 3.45
CA VAL A 39 -0.27 12.81 4.30
C VAL A 39 -0.30 13.74 5.52
N ARG A 40 -1.35 13.67 6.34
CA ARG A 40 -1.47 14.54 7.53
C ARG A 40 -0.27 14.40 8.49
N GLY A 41 0.29 13.19 8.61
CA GLY A 41 1.40 12.86 9.50
C GLY A 41 2.80 13.16 8.95
N GLY A 42 2.93 13.61 7.70
CA GLY A 42 4.24 13.89 7.08
C GLY A 42 4.34 13.46 5.62
N LEU A 43 5.58 13.32 5.15
CA LEU A 43 5.90 12.82 3.82
C LEU A 43 6.19 11.32 3.91
N LEU A 44 5.37 10.51 3.25
CA LEU A 44 5.64 9.10 3.05
C LEU A 44 6.57 8.94 1.83
N PRO A 45 7.76 8.34 1.97
CA PRO A 45 8.61 8.04 0.82
C PRO A 45 7.99 6.91 -0.01
N VAL A 46 8.09 7.02 -1.34
CA VAL A 46 7.72 5.94 -2.25
C VAL A 46 8.98 5.17 -2.61
N THR A 47 9.04 3.91 -2.18
CA THR A 47 10.18 3.01 -2.43
C THR A 47 9.97 2.16 -3.68
N GLU A 48 8.71 1.83 -3.98
CA GLU A 48 8.34 1.01 -5.13
C GLU A 48 8.14 1.83 -6.40
N GLU A 49 8.62 1.32 -7.53
CA GLU A 49 8.45 2.00 -8.81
C GLU A 49 7.07 1.73 -9.40
N LEU A 50 6.27 2.78 -9.52
CA LEU A 50 4.97 2.72 -10.18
C LEU A 50 5.14 2.70 -11.71
N PRO A 51 4.22 2.04 -12.46
CA PRO A 51 4.21 2.12 -13.92
C PRO A 51 4.11 3.57 -14.40
N LYS A 52 4.70 3.86 -15.57
CA LYS A 52 4.76 5.23 -16.11
C LYS A 52 3.37 5.84 -16.29
N ASP A 53 2.41 5.08 -16.83
CA ASP A 53 1.03 5.55 -17.04
C ASP A 53 0.38 5.99 -15.72
N ILE A 54 0.67 5.27 -14.62
CA ILE A 54 0.16 5.59 -13.28
C ILE A 54 0.79 6.87 -12.75
N ASN A 55 2.10 7.05 -12.94
CA ASN A 55 2.77 8.30 -12.57
C ASN A 55 2.15 9.49 -13.33
N GLU A 56 1.89 9.34 -14.64
CA GLU A 56 1.25 10.37 -15.45
C GLU A 56 -0.19 10.66 -15.00
N ASP A 57 -0.97 9.64 -14.65
CA ASP A 57 -2.34 9.83 -14.16
C ASP A 57 -2.39 10.59 -12.83
N ILE A 58 -1.46 10.29 -11.92
CA ILE A 58 -1.33 11.03 -10.65
C ILE A 58 -0.93 12.48 -10.93
N LEU A 59 0.05 12.70 -11.81
CA LEU A 59 0.50 14.03 -12.24
C LEU A 59 -0.62 14.86 -12.86
N ARG A 60 -1.49 14.23 -13.65
CA ARG A 60 -2.63 14.87 -14.32
C ARG A 60 -3.81 15.15 -13.38
N GLY A 61 -3.75 14.71 -12.13
CA GLY A 61 -4.78 14.96 -11.11
C GLY A 61 -6.14 14.33 -11.43
N LYS A 62 -6.17 13.31 -12.29
CA LYS A 62 -7.44 12.74 -12.79
C LYS A 62 -8.12 11.75 -11.84
N ALA A 63 -7.44 11.32 -10.79
CA ALA A 63 -7.93 10.25 -9.93
C ALA A 63 -8.08 10.71 -8.47
N ARG A 64 -9.21 10.36 -7.86
CA ARG A 64 -9.44 10.47 -6.41
C ARG A 64 -8.69 9.36 -5.70
N LYS A 65 -7.37 9.39 -5.80
CA LYS A 65 -6.51 8.35 -5.24
C LYS A 65 -6.55 8.43 -3.72
N LYS A 66 -6.73 7.29 -3.09
CA LYS A 66 -6.60 7.13 -1.64
C LYS A 66 -5.34 6.36 -1.33
N LEU A 67 -4.83 6.54 -0.12
CA LEU A 67 -3.74 5.73 0.38
C LEU A 67 -4.35 4.65 1.28
N LEU A 68 -4.12 3.39 0.97
CA LEU A 68 -4.52 2.26 1.80
C LEU A 68 -3.29 1.80 2.58
N VAL A 69 -3.39 1.80 3.90
CA VAL A 69 -2.36 1.28 4.79
C VAL A 69 -2.83 -0.05 5.33
N ARG A 70 -1.96 -1.06 5.28
CA ARG A 70 -2.20 -2.39 5.78
C ARG A 70 -1.08 -2.81 6.71
N GLU A 71 -1.43 -3.13 7.93
CA GLU A 71 -0.52 -3.65 8.94
C GLU A 71 -0.70 -5.18 8.99
N ILE A 72 0.40 -5.91 8.78
CA ILE A 72 0.41 -7.36 8.65
C ILE A 72 1.37 -7.94 9.66
N LYS A 73 0.96 -8.99 10.36
CA LYS A 73 1.86 -9.86 11.10
C LYS A 73 2.28 -11.04 10.24
N TYR A 74 3.58 -11.22 10.04
CA TYR A 74 4.15 -12.33 9.29
C TYR A 74 5.30 -12.98 10.04
N LYS A 75 5.14 -14.26 10.41
CA LYS A 75 6.16 -15.05 11.13
C LYS A 75 6.75 -14.36 12.37
N GLY A 76 5.95 -13.56 13.07
CA GLY A 76 6.36 -12.81 14.26
C GLY A 76 6.90 -11.41 13.98
N ALA A 77 7.16 -11.04 12.72
CA ALA A 77 7.49 -9.66 12.34
C ALA A 77 6.22 -8.89 11.97
N GLU A 78 6.19 -7.59 12.30
CA GLU A 78 5.15 -6.67 11.84
C GLU A 78 5.62 -6.01 10.54
N ILE A 79 4.74 -5.94 9.55
CA ILE A 79 5.02 -5.39 8.22
C ILE A 79 3.95 -4.36 7.93
N ILE A 80 4.38 -3.17 7.53
CA ILE A 80 3.49 -2.13 7.01
C ILE A 80 3.59 -2.14 5.49
N GLU A 81 2.49 -2.47 4.82
CA GLU A 81 2.32 -2.34 3.38
C GLU A 81 1.43 -1.12 3.10
N ILE A 82 1.84 -0.27 2.17
CA ILE A 82 1.07 0.91 1.78
C ILE A 82 0.84 0.90 0.28
N TYR A 83 -0.40 1.18 -0.10
CA TYR A 83 -0.86 1.16 -1.47
C TYR A 83 -1.48 2.50 -1.86
N ILE A 84 -1.29 2.88 -3.11
CA ILE A 84 -2.17 3.82 -3.78
C ILE A 84 -3.37 3.03 -4.31
N GLN A 85 -4.57 3.45 -3.94
CA GLN A 85 -5.83 2.87 -4.41
C GLN A 85 -6.53 3.83 -5.39
N ASP A 86 -6.98 3.26 -6.50
CA ASP A 86 -7.83 3.93 -7.49
C ASP A 86 -8.97 2.96 -7.90
N GLY A 87 -10.12 3.12 -7.24
CA GLY A 87 -11.23 2.17 -7.34
C GLY A 87 -10.84 0.78 -6.82
N TYR A 88 -10.89 -0.23 -7.69
CA TYR A 88 -10.56 -1.62 -7.38
C TYR A 88 -9.08 -1.96 -7.60
N ILE A 89 -8.28 -1.03 -8.11
CA ILE A 89 -6.87 -1.24 -8.41
C ILE A 89 -6.04 -0.65 -7.29
N THR A 90 -5.06 -1.42 -6.82
CA THR A 90 -4.08 -0.99 -5.82
C THR A 90 -2.68 -1.17 -6.37
N TRP A 91 -1.79 -0.22 -6.09
CA TRP A 91 -0.38 -0.32 -6.40
C TRP A 91 0.45 -0.13 -5.13
N PRO A 92 1.38 -1.04 -4.82
CA PRO A 92 2.27 -0.86 -3.68
C PRO A 92 3.15 0.36 -3.91
N VAL A 93 3.32 1.16 -2.87
CA VAL A 93 4.20 2.33 -2.89
C VAL A 93 5.24 2.31 -1.78
N TYR A 94 4.98 1.57 -0.71
CA TYR A 94 5.89 1.44 0.41
C TYR A 94 5.66 0.10 1.10
N GLU A 95 6.75 -0.56 1.46
CA GLU A 95 6.75 -1.75 2.31
C GLU A 95 7.88 -1.57 3.32
N ALA A 96 7.59 -1.78 4.61
CA ALA A 96 8.60 -1.81 5.64
C ALA A 96 8.30 -2.90 6.65
N SER A 97 9.32 -3.70 6.98
CA SER A 97 9.31 -4.58 8.14
C SER A 97 9.66 -3.75 9.37
N LEU A 98 8.73 -3.71 10.32
CA LEU A 98 9.00 -3.34 11.70
C LEU A 98 9.68 -4.56 12.35
N ASP A 99 10.95 -4.78 12.02
CA ASP A 99 11.78 -5.67 12.83
C ASP A 99 11.97 -5.00 14.19
N GLU A 100 11.57 -5.68 15.27
CA GLU A 100 11.97 -5.34 16.64
C GLU A 100 13.50 -5.50 16.75
N THR A 101 14.27 -4.54 16.23
CA THR A 101 15.65 -4.36 16.65
C THR A 101 15.67 -3.26 17.71
N SER A 102 15.50 -3.67 18.96
CA SER A 102 16.01 -2.98 20.14
C SER A 102 16.83 -3.94 20.97
#